data_AF-A0A9D7DV00-F1
#
_entry.id   AF-A0A9D7DV00-F1
#
_cell.length_a   1.000
_cell.length_b   1.000
_cell.length_c   1.000
_cell.angle_alpha   90.00
_cell.angle_beta   90.00
_cell.angle_gamma   90.00
#
_symmetry.space_group_name_H-M   'P 1'
#
loop_
_entity.id
_entity.type
_entity.pdbx_description
1 polymer ?
#
loop_
_entity_poly.entity_id
_entity_poly.type
_entity_poly.pdbx_seq_one_letter_code
_entity_poly.pdbx_strand_id
1 'polypeptide(L)'
;MKRCRSLVLTLLLLTLALPLWAAQGEDSRDPNNPLDQGGETCATAVAITTIPFCDTGSTAGHLNDYGVPCQTGSVAPDVVYSITPPVTSTLRFRSAARPTIQR
;
A
#
# COMPACT_ATOMS: atom_id res chain seq x y z
N MET A 1 -2.71 -1.02 -13.89
CA MET A 1 -3.30 -2.39 -13.92
C MET A 1 -2.19 -3.44 -14.02
N LYS A 2 -1.53 -3.80 -12.92
CA LYS A 2 -0.46 -4.82 -12.94
C LYS A 2 -1.06 -6.16 -12.52
N ARG A 3 -1.25 -7.05 -13.50
CA ARG A 3 -1.87 -8.38 -13.30
C ARG A 3 -0.84 -9.34 -12.69
N CYS A 4 -1.19 -9.94 -11.56
CA CYS A 4 -0.52 -11.10 -11.00
C CYS A 4 -0.83 -12.32 -11.88
N ARG A 5 0.13 -12.86 -12.63
CA ARG A 5 -0.02 -14.18 -13.28
C ARG A 5 1.23 -15.05 -13.13
N SER A 6 0.98 -16.14 -12.42
CA SER A 6 1.83 -17.26 -12.07
C SER A 6 2.50 -17.90 -13.29
N LEU A 7 3.82 -18.09 -13.16
CA LEU A 7 4.77 -18.55 -14.18
C LEU A 7 5.21 -19.98 -13.81
N VAL A 8 4.41 -20.99 -14.15
CA VAL A 8 4.79 -22.42 -13.95
C VAL A 8 4.89 -23.19 -15.29
N LEU A 9 4.73 -22.52 -16.43
CA LEU A 9 4.80 -23.13 -17.76
C LEU A 9 5.93 -22.53 -18.63
N THR A 10 7.10 -22.30 -18.05
CA THR A 10 8.30 -21.77 -18.75
C THR A 10 9.52 -22.67 -18.57
N LEU A 11 9.34 -23.99 -18.71
CA LEU A 11 10.42 -24.95 -18.49
C LEU A 11 10.69 -25.85 -19.72
N LEU A 12 11.00 -25.30 -20.91
CA LEU A 12 11.79 -26.11 -21.88
C LEU A 12 12.57 -25.43 -23.02
N LEU A 13 12.42 -24.16 -23.42
CA LEU A 13 13.15 -23.67 -24.63
C LEU A 13 13.50 -22.16 -24.59
N LEU A 14 14.65 -21.77 -24.02
CA LEU A 14 15.55 -20.69 -24.50
C LEU A 14 16.65 -20.38 -23.46
N THR A 15 17.89 -20.82 -23.71
CA THR A 15 19.05 -20.57 -22.82
C THR A 15 20.21 -19.88 -23.53
N LEU A 16 20.02 -18.83 -24.33
CA LEU A 16 21.15 -18.02 -24.83
C LEU A 16 20.69 -16.58 -25.16
N ALA A 17 21.41 -15.61 -24.58
CA ALA A 17 21.27 -14.14 -24.70
C ALA A 17 20.23 -13.46 -23.79
N LEU A 18 20.54 -13.40 -22.48
CA LEU A 18 20.13 -12.25 -21.68
C LEU A 18 21.19 -11.15 -21.89
N PRO A 19 20.86 -10.00 -22.51
CA PRO A 19 21.77 -8.86 -22.47
C PRO A 19 21.96 -8.46 -21.01
N LEU A 20 23.24 -8.34 -20.65
CA LEU A 20 23.77 -7.85 -19.38
C LEU A 20 23.47 -6.34 -19.29
N TRP A 21 22.19 -5.96 -19.19
CA TRP A 21 21.80 -4.60 -18.83
C TRP A 21 20.46 -4.60 -18.10
N ALA A 22 20.48 -3.98 -16.92
CA ALA A 22 19.35 -3.76 -16.03
C ALA A 22 18.73 -5.02 -15.39
N ALA A 23 19.55 -5.76 -14.67
CA ALA A 23 19.12 -6.14 -13.34
C ALA A 23 18.85 -4.86 -12.53
N GLN A 24 17.67 -4.82 -11.93
CA GLN A 24 17.33 -4.08 -10.71
C GLN A 24 17.13 -2.57 -10.89
N GLY A 25 15.87 -2.18 -11.08
CA GLY A 25 15.44 -0.89 -10.53
C GLY A 25 15.72 -0.95 -9.04
N GLU A 26 16.67 -0.11 -8.62
CA GLU A 26 17.04 0.17 -7.25
C GLU A 26 15.79 0.16 -6.38
N ASP A 27 15.68 -0.86 -5.51
CA ASP A 27 14.82 -0.82 -4.34
C ASP A 27 15.39 0.27 -3.43
N SER A 28 15.09 1.51 -3.83
CA SER A 28 15.54 2.75 -3.22
C SER A 28 14.66 2.97 -2.01
N ARG A 29 14.79 2.10 -1.00
CA ARG A 29 14.25 2.42 0.33
C ARG A 29 15.14 3.51 0.93
N ASP A 30 15.01 4.72 0.41
CA ASP A 30 15.51 5.90 1.09
C ASP A 30 14.58 6.10 2.30
N PRO A 31 15.08 6.05 3.54
CA PRO A 31 14.24 6.24 4.73
C PRO A 31 13.58 7.63 4.80
N ASN A 32 13.95 8.55 3.89
CA ASN A 32 13.33 9.86 3.72
C ASN A 32 12.43 9.93 2.47
N ASN A 33 12.32 8.85 1.69
CA ASN A 33 11.37 8.76 0.60
C ASN A 33 9.97 8.61 1.21
N PRO A 34 9.05 9.53 0.90
CA PRO A 34 7.70 9.45 1.45
C PRO A 34 6.96 8.14 1.11
N LEU A 35 7.36 7.46 0.03
CA LEU A 35 6.87 6.13 -0.36
C LEU A 35 7.23 5.00 0.61
N ASP A 36 8.21 5.21 1.48
CA ASP A 36 8.68 4.21 2.46
C ASP A 36 7.99 4.35 3.82
N GLN A 37 7.02 5.27 3.95
CA GLN A 37 6.24 5.48 5.18
C GLN A 37 5.22 4.35 5.45
N GLY A 38 5.07 3.41 4.50
CA GLY A 38 4.11 2.30 4.58
C GLY A 38 2.68 2.74 4.25
N GLY A 39 1.85 1.81 3.79
CA GLY A 39 0.45 2.08 3.49
C GLY A 39 0.16 2.65 2.09
N GLU A 40 1.15 2.83 1.21
CA GLU A 40 0.89 3.27 -0.19
C GLU A 40 0.01 2.29 -0.97
N THR A 41 0.13 0.99 -0.69
CA THR A 41 -0.58 -0.06 -1.41
C THR A 41 -1.07 -1.15 -0.47
N CYS A 42 -1.93 -2.06 -0.94
CA CYS A 42 -2.28 -3.25 -0.16
C CYS A 42 -1.06 -4.13 0.21
N ALA A 43 0.02 -4.11 -0.57
CA ALA A 43 1.21 -4.91 -0.29
C ALA A 43 2.06 -4.30 0.83
N THR A 44 1.99 -2.98 1.01
CA THR A 44 2.72 -2.23 2.03
C THR A 44 1.80 -1.76 3.15
N ALA A 45 0.57 -2.26 3.22
CA ALA A 45 -0.46 -1.82 4.15
C ALA A 45 0.02 -1.88 5.62
N VAL A 46 -0.28 -0.84 6.38
CA VAL A 46 0.05 -0.79 7.81
C VAL A 46 -0.76 -1.86 8.55
N ALA A 47 -0.07 -2.83 9.15
CA ALA A 47 -0.72 -3.96 9.82
C ALA A 47 -1.23 -3.57 11.21
N ILE A 48 -2.54 -3.72 11.42
CA ILE A 48 -3.19 -3.59 12.73
C ILE A 48 -3.15 -4.95 13.42
N THR A 49 -2.29 -5.07 14.44
CA THR A 49 -2.07 -6.34 15.16
C THR A 49 -2.93 -6.49 16.41
N THR A 50 -3.47 -5.39 16.94
CA THR A 50 -4.29 -5.39 18.17
C THR A 50 -5.52 -4.52 18.02
N ILE A 51 -6.64 -4.95 18.60
CA ILE A 51 -7.90 -4.21 18.67
C ILE A 51 -8.25 -3.99 20.14
N PRO A 52 -8.63 -2.78 20.58
CA PRO A 52 -8.83 -1.56 19.78
C PRO A 52 -7.51 -0.96 19.26
N PHE A 53 -7.58 -0.34 18.07
CA PHE A 53 -6.49 0.39 17.44
C PHE A 53 -6.87 1.85 17.27
N CYS A 54 -5.94 2.75 17.57
CA CYS A 54 -6.07 4.18 17.35
C CYS A 54 -4.78 4.68 16.70
N ASP A 55 -4.92 5.51 15.68
CA ASP A 55 -3.80 6.17 15.02
C ASP A 55 -4.05 7.67 14.92
N THR A 56 -2.98 8.44 14.98
CA THR A 56 -2.97 9.89 14.76
C THR A 56 -1.85 10.19 13.77
N GLY A 57 -2.21 10.70 12.59
CA GLY A 57 -1.24 10.92 11.52
C GLY A 57 -1.72 11.91 10.47
N SER A 58 -0.87 12.11 9.47
CA SER A 58 -1.14 12.90 8.28
C SER A 58 -0.92 12.02 7.06
N THR A 59 -1.72 12.20 6.01
CA THR A 59 -1.41 11.59 4.71
C THR A 59 -0.39 12.41 3.91
N ALA A 60 0.13 13.50 4.48
CA ALA A 60 1.19 14.31 3.86
C ALA A 60 2.49 13.48 3.74
N GLY A 61 2.96 13.34 2.51
CA GLY A 61 4.09 12.48 2.15
C GLY A 61 3.65 11.36 1.23
N HIS A 62 2.50 10.74 1.49
CA HIS A 62 1.99 9.64 0.68
C HIS A 62 1.65 10.08 -0.76
N LEU A 63 1.67 9.14 -1.71
CA LEU A 63 1.21 9.38 -3.07
C LEU A 63 -0.29 9.10 -3.21
N ASN A 64 -0.88 9.63 -4.28
CA ASN A 64 -2.22 9.27 -4.74
C ASN A 64 -2.11 8.44 -6.01
N ASP A 65 -1.50 7.26 -5.92
CA ASP A 65 -1.22 6.35 -7.04
C ASP A 65 -1.90 4.98 -6.92
N TYR A 66 -2.51 4.70 -5.76
CA TYR A 66 -3.32 3.52 -5.53
C TYR A 66 -4.79 3.76 -5.90
N GLY A 67 -5.10 3.55 -7.18
CA GLY A 67 -6.46 3.65 -7.68
C GLY A 67 -7.36 2.48 -7.24
N VAL A 68 -8.24 2.73 -6.26
CA VAL A 68 -9.28 1.76 -5.90
C VAL A 68 -10.40 1.75 -6.95
N PRO A 69 -10.83 0.58 -7.45
CA PRO A 69 -11.81 0.48 -8.54
C PRO A 69 -13.22 0.98 -8.16
N CYS A 70 -13.46 1.25 -6.88
CA CYS A 70 -14.75 1.74 -6.36
C CYS A 70 -14.80 3.25 -6.13
N GLN A 71 -13.69 3.99 -6.34
CA GLN A 71 -13.66 5.44 -6.12
C GLN A 71 -12.93 6.14 -7.29
N THR A 72 -13.70 6.57 -8.29
CA THR A 72 -13.16 7.40 -9.36
C THR A 72 -13.06 8.85 -8.91
N GLY A 73 -11.84 9.39 -8.91
CA GLY A 73 -11.60 10.83 -8.77
C GLY A 73 -11.02 11.31 -7.43
N SER A 74 -10.52 10.43 -6.57
CA SER A 74 -9.66 10.90 -5.46
C SER A 74 -8.36 11.45 -6.04
N VAL A 75 -8.02 12.66 -5.61
CA VAL A 75 -6.75 13.35 -5.95
C VAL A 75 -5.90 13.60 -4.70
N ALA A 76 -6.34 13.11 -3.55
CA ALA A 76 -5.69 13.31 -2.26
C ALA A 76 -4.81 12.11 -1.91
N PRO A 77 -3.64 12.30 -1.28
CA PRO A 77 -2.83 11.20 -0.76
C PRO A 77 -3.58 10.26 0.17
N ASP A 78 -3.30 8.97 0.06
CA ASP A 78 -4.01 7.89 0.76
C ASP A 78 -3.08 7.04 1.64
N VAL A 79 -3.65 6.39 2.66
CA VAL A 79 -2.93 5.40 3.50
C VAL A 79 -3.80 4.15 3.68
N VAL A 80 -3.24 2.99 3.38
CA VAL A 80 -3.89 1.68 3.44
C VAL A 80 -3.49 0.96 4.72
N TYR A 81 -4.50 0.47 5.45
CA TYR A 81 -4.34 -0.37 6.64
C TYR A 81 -4.84 -1.79 6.37
N SER A 82 -4.27 -2.78 7.05
CA SER A 82 -4.71 -4.18 7.00
C SER A 82 -4.98 -4.75 8.39
N ILE A 83 -6.00 -5.60 8.51
CA ILE A 83 -6.34 -6.26 9.78
C ILE A 83 -6.84 -7.67 9.52
N THR A 84 -6.37 -8.62 10.32
CA THR A 84 -6.85 -10.02 10.32
C THR A 84 -7.47 -10.30 11.69
N PRO A 85 -8.81 -10.24 11.83
CA PRO A 85 -9.46 -10.57 13.08
C PRO A 85 -9.21 -12.04 13.47
N PRO A 86 -8.85 -12.35 14.72
CA PRO A 86 -8.61 -13.73 15.16
C PRO A 86 -9.92 -14.55 15.25
N VAL A 87 -11.06 -13.87 15.34
CA VAL A 87 -12.39 -14.47 15.42
C VAL A 87 -13.40 -13.59 14.67
N THR A 88 -14.50 -14.20 14.22
CA THR A 88 -15.64 -13.49 13.65
C THR A 88 -16.18 -12.46 14.64
N SER A 89 -16.12 -11.19 14.25
CA SER A 89 -16.49 -10.07 15.13
C SER A 89 -16.95 -8.88 14.29
N THR A 90 -17.73 -7.98 14.92
CA THR A 90 -18.13 -6.72 14.31
C THR A 90 -17.06 -5.66 14.55
N LEU A 91 -16.49 -5.10 13.48
CA LEU A 91 -15.55 -3.99 13.54
C LEU A 91 -16.28 -2.65 13.36
N ARG A 92 -15.93 -1.66 14.20
CA ARG A 92 -16.47 -0.31 14.11
C ARG A 92 -15.35 0.70 13.88
N PHE A 93 -15.32 1.27 12.67
CA PHE A 93 -14.42 2.35 12.30
C PHE A 93 -14.96 3.70 12.78
N ARG A 94 -14.07 4.52 13.35
CA ARG A 94 -14.36 5.90 13.74
C ARG A 94 -13.21 6.77 13.28
N SER A 95 -13.49 7.78 12.47
CA SER A 95 -12.59 8.91 12.30
C SER A 95 -12.98 9.99 13.29
N ALA A 96 -12.00 10.53 14.01
CA ALA A 96 -12.17 11.77 14.75
C ALA A 96 -11.62 12.90 13.87
N ALA A 97 -12.49 13.76 13.35
CA ALA A 97 -12.01 14.98 12.71
C ALA A 97 -11.30 15.85 13.76
N ARG A 98 -10.16 16.43 13.42
CA ARG A 98 -9.56 17.49 14.23
C ARG A 98 -10.65 18.55 14.46
N PRO A 99 -10.95 18.96 15.71
CA PRO A 99 -11.94 20.00 15.94
C PRO A 99 -11.44 21.28 15.27
N THR A 100 -11.99 21.61 14.10
CA THR A 100 -11.77 22.92 13.52
C THR A 100 -12.55 23.88 14.40
N ILE A 101 -11.85 24.75 15.15
CA ILE A 101 -12.48 25.88 15.82
C ILE A 101 -13.19 26.68 14.72
N GLN A 102 -14.51 26.50 14.63
CA GLN A 102 -15.36 27.34 13.78
C GLN A 102 -15.30 28.73 14.42
N ARG A 103 -14.56 29.63 13.78
CA ARG A 103 -14.57 31.07 14.10
C ARG A 103 -15.76 31.72 13.44
#